data_AF-A0A975DFS5-F1
#
_entry.id   AF-A0A975DFS5-F1
#
_cell.length_a   1.000
_cell.length_b   1.000
_cell.length_c   1.000
_cell.angle_alpha   90.00
_cell.angle_beta   90.00
_cell.angle_gamma   90.00
#
_symmetry.space_group_name_H-M   'P 1'
#
loop_
_entity.id
_entity.type
_entity.pdbx_description
1 polymer ?
#
loop_
_entity_poly.entity_id
_entity_poly.type
_entity_poly.pdbx_seq_one_letter_code
_entity_poly.pdbx_strand_id
1 'polypeptide(L)'
;MDKKYSLLMSLFNEFNANELHIIICSVFVDEITQSLLERQVNIANIFFFHTAKNLVVPATDYVCETIDDDEILYAVYDLKRSIATFDATNFAVLAEARRIELGLKYLHFIVIPKEGPKNTISIMSMHEPDDLQWRINHILLPLFSCIPSCKGISSLVTREQARPLENSQYHIFPDEFTLQSPAMPMGFPELIAAKNEGKSLAHIQAPRNALNLVDSFLSSYAKDKKVITITFREYNSHQQRNSNANEWRHFLESLSDEYLPIIIRDTYKATSPICDELAGYLQFPMASIDLTVRVALYQRAFLNFSIPTGPAYLFYFIPNCSNIVFREFNNAHFATSETTVSKGGYFKDEQPEFRQNSKQIVFWGQENLANIHQSFLIFLKECEND
;
A
#
# COMPACT_ATOMS: atom_id res chain seq x y z
N MET A 1 20.06 18.48 39.61
CA MET A 1 20.61 18.42 38.24
C MET A 1 21.70 19.46 37.99
N ASP A 2 21.77 20.54 38.77
CA ASP A 2 22.62 21.72 38.48
C ASP A 2 24.14 21.51 38.50
N LYS A 3 24.69 20.59 39.32
CA LYS A 3 26.15 20.41 39.42
C LYS A 3 26.80 19.71 38.21
N LYS A 4 26.07 18.91 37.44
CA LYS A 4 26.62 18.27 36.22
C LYS A 4 26.67 19.24 35.03
N TYR A 5 25.74 20.20 34.97
CA TYR A 5 25.76 21.22 33.93
C TYR A 5 26.91 22.21 34.13
N SER A 6 27.31 22.55 35.37
CA SER A 6 28.36 23.55 35.60
C SER A 6 29.75 23.16 35.07
N LEU A 7 30.10 21.86 35.07
CA LEU A 7 31.37 21.37 34.53
C LEU A 7 31.39 21.40 32.99
N LEU A 8 30.25 21.12 32.37
CA LEU A 8 30.09 21.29 30.92
C LEU A 8 30.24 22.78 30.55
N MET A 9 29.62 23.67 31.35
CA MET A 9 29.69 25.12 31.12
C MET A 9 31.10 25.70 31.27
N SER A 10 31.92 25.21 32.21
CA SER A 10 33.31 25.67 32.32
C SER A 10 34.14 25.26 31.09
N LEU A 11 33.90 24.07 30.54
CA LEU A 11 34.57 23.61 29.32
C LEU A 11 34.17 24.42 28.09
N PHE A 12 32.90 24.79 27.94
CA PHE A 12 32.45 25.63 26.81
C PHE A 12 32.98 27.08 26.85
N ASN A 13 33.32 27.59 28.03
CA ASN A 13 33.91 28.93 28.16
C ASN A 13 35.42 28.96 27.89
N GLU A 14 36.12 27.82 28.02
CA GLU A 14 37.57 27.72 27.77
C GLU A 14 37.92 27.43 26.31
N PHE A 15 36.98 26.87 25.53
CA PHE A 15 37.20 26.48 24.14
C PHE A 15 36.26 27.22 23.20
N ASN A 16 36.75 27.63 22.03
CA ASN A 16 35.90 28.15 20.96
C ASN A 16 34.93 27.04 20.54
N ALA A 17 33.64 27.20 20.83
CA ALA A 17 32.61 26.19 20.57
C ALA A 17 32.54 25.75 19.09
N ASN A 18 33.04 26.59 18.17
CA ASN A 18 33.12 26.30 16.74
C ASN A 18 34.27 25.37 16.34
N GLU A 19 35.19 25.05 17.26
CA GLU A 19 36.35 24.18 17.01
C GLU A 19 36.23 22.80 17.68
N LEU A 20 35.20 22.59 18.51
CA LEU A 20 34.99 21.34 19.24
C LEU A 20 34.12 20.37 18.46
N HIS A 21 34.58 19.12 18.27
CA HIS A 21 33.72 18.02 17.87
C HIS A 21 33.06 17.40 19.12
N ILE A 22 31.73 17.41 19.15
CA ILE A 22 30.96 16.91 20.28
C ILE A 22 30.35 15.56 19.90
N ILE A 23 30.64 14.52 20.66
CA ILE A 23 30.03 13.19 20.47
C ILE A 23 29.02 12.94 21.59
N ILE A 24 27.76 12.84 21.23
CA ILE A 24 26.66 12.53 22.15
C ILE A 24 26.55 11.01 22.30
N CYS A 25 26.91 10.49 23.47
CA CYS A 25 26.74 9.09 23.87
C CYS A 25 25.53 8.93 24.80
N SER A 26 24.37 9.40 24.36
CA SER A 26 23.12 9.42 25.11
C SER A 26 21.97 9.03 24.20
N VAL A 27 20.87 8.55 24.80
CA VAL A 27 19.60 8.34 24.08
C VAL A 27 18.84 9.66 23.85
N PHE A 28 19.16 10.71 24.60
CA PHE A 28 18.58 12.06 24.49
C PHE A 28 19.34 12.90 23.45
N VAL A 29 19.54 12.34 22.25
CA VAL A 29 20.33 13.00 21.20
C VAL A 29 19.68 14.32 20.79
N ASP A 30 18.35 14.33 20.63
CA ASP A 30 17.60 15.48 20.13
C ASP A 30 17.64 16.65 21.12
N GLU A 31 17.37 16.42 22.40
CA GLU A 31 17.35 17.46 23.42
C GLU A 31 18.75 18.04 23.65
N ILE A 32 19.78 17.19 23.63
CA ILE A 32 21.16 17.64 23.78
C ILE A 32 21.57 18.44 22.54
N THR A 33 21.27 17.94 21.34
CA THR A 33 21.57 18.65 20.08
C THR A 33 20.89 20.01 20.07
N GLN A 34 19.59 20.08 20.36
CA GLN A 34 18.84 21.33 20.45
C GLN A 34 19.47 22.31 21.44
N SER A 35 19.84 21.83 22.64
CA SER A 35 20.49 22.67 23.65
C SER A 35 21.89 23.15 23.23
N LEU A 36 22.59 22.42 22.35
CA LEU A 36 23.86 22.86 21.76
C LEU A 36 23.63 23.90 20.65
N LEU A 37 22.62 23.70 19.80
CA LEU A 37 22.24 24.67 18.75
C LEU A 37 21.78 26.01 19.34
N GLU A 38 21.02 25.99 20.43
CA GLU A 38 20.62 27.20 21.18
C GLU A 38 21.82 27.98 21.73
N ARG A 39 22.95 27.29 21.93
CA ARG A 39 24.23 27.89 22.33
C ARG A 39 25.15 28.17 21.13
N GLN A 40 24.58 28.20 19.92
CA GLN A 40 25.27 28.54 18.67
C GLN A 40 26.39 27.56 18.30
N VAL A 41 26.36 26.32 18.80
CA VAL A 41 27.26 25.27 18.31
C VAL A 41 26.84 24.91 16.89
N ASN A 42 27.78 24.93 15.95
CA ASN A 42 27.50 24.50 14.57
C ASN A 42 27.12 23.02 14.54
N ILE A 43 25.97 22.69 13.93
CA ILE A 43 25.48 21.31 13.82
C ILE A 43 26.47 20.37 13.12
N ALA A 44 27.29 20.89 12.21
CA ALA A 44 28.34 20.12 11.52
C ALA A 44 29.41 19.57 12.48
N ASN A 45 29.50 20.13 13.70
CA ASN A 45 30.42 19.71 14.75
C ASN A 45 29.78 18.77 15.77
N ILE A 46 28.48 18.46 15.62
CA ILE A 46 27.74 17.58 16.54
C ILE A 46 27.65 16.19 15.91
N PHE A 47 28.04 15.20 16.68
CA PHE A 47 27.99 13.79 16.34
C PHE A 47 27.25 13.03 17.43
N PHE A 48 26.73 11.86 17.12
CA PHE A 48 26.16 10.98 18.15
C PHE A 48 26.45 9.52 17.85
N PHE A 49 26.43 8.69 18.88
CA PHE A 49 26.55 7.25 18.73
C PHE A 49 25.19 6.66 18.29
N HIS A 50 25.10 6.25 17.02
CA HIS A 50 23.88 5.68 16.46
C HIS A 50 23.75 4.20 16.81
N THR A 51 23.01 3.89 17.87
CA THR A 51 22.89 2.54 18.45
C THR A 51 22.55 1.46 17.42
N ALA A 52 21.59 1.71 16.52
CA ALA A 52 21.18 0.69 15.54
C ALA A 52 22.22 0.41 14.45
N LYS A 53 23.19 1.31 14.23
CA LYS A 53 24.29 1.11 13.28
C LYS A 53 25.61 0.75 13.98
N ASN A 54 25.67 0.92 15.31
CA ASN A 54 26.87 0.72 16.13
C ASN A 54 28.07 1.59 15.68
N LEU A 55 27.82 2.87 15.37
CA LEU A 55 28.83 3.79 14.86
C LEU A 55 28.50 5.25 15.21
N VAL A 56 29.54 6.08 15.32
CA VAL A 56 29.41 7.53 15.51
C VAL A 56 29.08 8.16 14.16
N VAL A 57 28.04 8.99 14.12
CA VAL A 57 27.56 9.64 12.90
C VAL A 57 27.39 11.15 13.11
N PRO A 58 27.52 11.97 12.05
CA PRO A 58 27.19 13.38 12.10
C PRO A 58 25.70 13.60 12.38
N ALA A 59 25.36 14.59 13.21
CA ALA A 59 23.96 14.96 13.46
C ALA A 59 23.28 15.51 12.19
N THR A 60 24.04 16.16 11.30
CA THR A 60 23.55 16.69 10.02
C THR A 60 22.89 15.64 9.14
N ASP A 61 23.34 14.40 9.21
CA ASP A 61 22.84 13.31 8.37
C ASP A 61 21.49 12.75 8.87
N TYR A 62 21.04 13.21 10.05
CA TYR A 62 19.90 12.69 10.79
C TYR A 62 18.91 13.78 11.23
N VAL A 63 19.06 15.01 10.71
CA VAL A 63 18.05 16.06 10.92
C VAL A 63 16.77 15.67 10.20
N CYS A 64 15.66 15.62 10.95
CA CYS A 64 14.34 15.44 10.36
C CYS A 64 13.95 16.72 9.61
N GLU A 65 13.45 16.55 8.39
CA GLU A 65 12.83 17.63 7.63
C GLU A 65 11.60 18.16 8.39
N THR A 66 11.53 19.47 8.57
CA THR A 66 10.32 20.13 9.08
C THR A 66 9.28 20.16 7.97
N ILE A 67 8.07 19.72 8.28
CA ILE A 67 6.95 19.72 7.34
C ILE A 67 6.05 20.92 7.69
N ASP A 68 5.73 21.74 6.69
CA ASP A 68 4.74 22.81 6.80
C ASP A 68 3.36 22.29 6.34
N ASP A 69 2.30 22.75 6.99
CA ASP A 69 0.93 22.31 6.73
C ASP A 69 0.44 22.76 5.34
N ASP A 70 1.02 23.83 4.78
CA ASP A 70 0.74 24.31 3.42
C ASP A 70 1.32 23.39 2.32
N GLU A 71 2.22 22.47 2.67
CA GLU A 71 2.79 21.47 1.75
C GLU A 71 2.04 20.13 1.79
N ILE A 72 0.97 20.01 2.59
CA ILE A 72 0.22 18.77 2.84
C ILE A 72 -1.14 18.81 2.16
N LEU A 73 -1.45 17.74 1.41
CA LEU A 73 -2.83 17.40 1.06
C LEU A 73 -3.44 16.47 2.12
N TYR A 74 -4.54 16.88 2.74
CA TYR A 74 -5.30 16.06 3.67
C TYR A 74 -6.38 15.28 2.94
N ALA A 75 -6.13 13.99 2.72
CA ALA A 75 -7.04 13.10 2.00
C ALA A 75 -8.01 12.40 2.97
N VAL A 76 -9.27 12.80 2.93
CA VAL A 76 -10.32 12.36 3.85
C VAL A 76 -11.09 11.15 3.31
N TYR A 77 -10.90 9.99 3.94
CA TYR A 77 -11.61 8.76 3.66
C TYR A 77 -12.76 8.53 4.65
N ASP A 78 -13.98 8.79 4.21
CA ASP A 78 -15.16 8.73 5.07
C ASP A 78 -15.92 7.40 4.99
N LEU A 79 -15.89 6.62 6.09
CA LEU A 79 -16.55 5.30 6.17
C LEU A 79 -18.08 5.35 6.24
N LYS A 80 -18.70 6.53 6.29
CA LYS A 80 -20.16 6.68 6.13
C LYS A 80 -20.60 6.40 4.70
N ARG A 81 -19.73 6.65 3.71
CA ARG A 81 -20.00 6.42 2.28
C ARG A 81 -19.10 5.34 1.68
N SER A 82 -17.86 5.26 2.16
CA SER A 82 -16.86 4.32 1.65
C SER A 82 -16.78 3.07 2.54
N ILE A 83 -16.29 1.97 1.98
CA ILE A 83 -16.15 0.69 2.69
C ILE A 83 -14.65 0.43 2.93
N ALA A 84 -14.30 -0.24 4.03
CA ALA A 84 -12.93 -0.67 4.29
C ALA A 84 -12.52 -1.89 3.44
N THR A 85 -12.48 -1.72 2.12
CA THR A 85 -12.10 -2.74 1.13
C THR A 85 -10.93 -2.26 0.28
N PHE A 86 -10.47 -3.11 -0.64
CA PHE A 86 -9.45 -2.75 -1.62
C PHE A 86 -9.93 -1.68 -2.63
N ASP A 87 -11.22 -1.33 -2.68
CA ASP A 87 -11.72 -0.23 -3.50
C ASP A 87 -11.18 1.14 -3.02
N ALA A 88 -10.72 1.22 -1.77
CA ALA A 88 -9.98 2.36 -1.24
C ALA A 88 -8.71 2.68 -2.06
N THR A 89 -8.26 1.75 -2.90
CA THR A 89 -7.17 1.97 -3.85
C THR A 89 -7.47 3.12 -4.79
N ASN A 90 -8.71 3.23 -5.30
CA ASN A 90 -9.11 4.33 -6.18
C ASN A 90 -8.88 5.68 -5.49
N PHE A 91 -9.36 5.77 -4.25
CA PHE A 91 -9.21 6.96 -3.44
C PHE A 91 -7.74 7.31 -3.21
N ALA A 92 -6.92 6.34 -2.83
CA ALA A 92 -5.50 6.56 -2.54
C ALA A 92 -4.73 7.08 -3.76
N VAL A 93 -4.93 6.48 -4.94
CA VAL A 93 -4.20 6.89 -6.16
C VAL A 93 -4.72 8.21 -6.72
N LEU A 94 -6.03 8.49 -6.59
CA LEU A 94 -6.60 9.77 -7.01
C LEU A 94 -6.19 10.90 -6.06
N ALA A 95 -6.06 10.63 -4.75
CA ALA A 95 -5.52 11.59 -3.79
C ALA A 95 -4.06 11.94 -4.13
N GLU A 96 -3.26 10.94 -4.50
CA GLU A 96 -1.88 11.18 -4.93
C GLU A 96 -1.81 11.98 -6.23
N ALA A 97 -2.65 11.64 -7.21
CA ALA A 97 -2.75 12.41 -8.45
C ALA A 97 -3.16 13.87 -8.17
N ARG A 98 -4.09 14.11 -7.24
CA ARG A 98 -4.49 15.46 -6.81
C ARG A 98 -3.36 16.19 -6.09
N ARG A 99 -2.60 15.52 -5.21
CA ARG A 99 -1.43 16.12 -4.53
C ARG A 99 -0.43 16.63 -5.56
N ILE A 100 -0.12 15.80 -6.55
CA ILE A 100 0.81 16.14 -7.64
C ILE A 100 0.28 17.34 -8.44
N GLU A 101 -1.00 17.35 -8.78
CA GLU A 101 -1.64 18.46 -9.51
C GLU A 101 -1.53 19.79 -8.77
N LEU A 102 -1.68 19.77 -7.44
CA LEU A 102 -1.56 20.97 -6.60
C LEU A 102 -0.11 21.38 -6.29
N GLY A 103 0.88 20.58 -6.70
CA GLY A 103 2.30 20.85 -6.40
C GLY A 103 2.68 20.69 -4.93
N LEU A 104 1.85 20.01 -4.14
CA LEU A 104 2.08 19.76 -2.71
C LEU A 104 3.11 18.65 -2.52
N LYS A 105 3.85 18.62 -1.41
CA LYS A 105 4.92 17.62 -1.19
C LYS A 105 4.42 16.34 -0.54
N TYR A 106 3.44 16.45 0.35
CA TYR A 106 3.06 15.35 1.24
C TYR A 106 1.57 15.05 1.20
N LEU A 107 1.22 13.84 1.60
CA LEU A 107 -0.14 13.38 1.84
C LEU A 107 -0.32 13.02 3.32
N HIS A 108 -1.45 13.43 3.89
CA HIS A 108 -1.95 12.93 5.17
C HIS A 108 -3.32 12.30 4.95
N PHE A 109 -3.44 11.00 5.16
CA PHE A 109 -4.74 10.31 5.07
C PHE A 109 -5.52 10.39 6.37
N ILE A 110 -6.79 10.78 6.31
CA ILE A 110 -7.68 10.88 7.48
C ILE A 110 -8.84 9.91 7.30
N VAL A 111 -8.90 8.85 8.10
CA VAL A 111 -10.01 7.90 8.13
C VAL A 111 -11.05 8.38 9.13
N ILE A 112 -12.24 8.69 8.64
CA ILE A 112 -13.38 9.11 9.47
C ILE A 112 -14.29 7.90 9.70
N PRO A 113 -14.67 7.60 10.96
CA PRO A 113 -15.53 6.46 11.27
C PRO A 113 -16.94 6.65 10.72
N LYS A 114 -17.61 5.52 10.49
CA LYS A 114 -19.00 5.48 10.02
C LYS A 114 -19.97 6.03 11.06
N GLU A 115 -19.71 5.74 12.33
CA GLU A 115 -20.60 6.08 13.44
C GLU A 115 -20.79 7.58 13.58
N GLY A 116 -22.05 8.01 13.54
CA GLY A 116 -22.42 9.40 13.78
C GLY A 116 -22.42 9.78 15.26
N PRO A 117 -22.67 11.06 15.58
CA PRO A 117 -22.89 11.48 16.96
C PRO A 117 -24.03 10.68 17.61
N LYS A 118 -24.05 10.67 18.95
CA LYS A 118 -25.09 10.00 19.75
C LYS A 118 -26.48 10.31 19.18
N ASN A 119 -27.32 9.28 19.04
CA ASN A 119 -28.70 9.32 18.51
C ASN A 119 -28.85 9.34 16.97
N THR A 120 -27.80 9.00 16.22
CA THR A 120 -27.92 8.74 14.76
C THR A 120 -27.96 7.24 14.50
N ILE A 121 -28.83 6.81 13.58
CA ILE A 121 -28.91 5.39 13.17
C ILE A 121 -27.75 5.12 12.21
N SER A 122 -26.85 4.22 12.61
CA SER A 122 -25.77 3.73 11.76
C SER A 122 -25.94 2.22 11.58
N ILE A 123 -26.18 1.76 10.35
CA ILE A 123 -26.37 0.35 10.04
C ILE A 123 -25.08 -0.21 9.44
N MET A 124 -24.48 -1.19 10.11
CA MET A 124 -23.38 -1.98 9.56
C MET A 124 -23.94 -3.11 8.68
N SER A 125 -24.05 -2.86 7.38
CA SER A 125 -24.67 -3.80 6.44
C SER A 125 -23.69 -4.75 5.73
N MET A 126 -22.38 -4.49 5.84
CA MET A 126 -21.35 -5.19 5.07
C MET A 126 -20.38 -6.01 5.94
N HIS A 127 -20.04 -5.49 7.12
CA HIS A 127 -19.03 -6.04 8.02
C HIS A 127 -19.48 -5.85 9.46
N GLU A 128 -19.25 -6.86 10.30
CA GLU A 128 -19.36 -6.74 11.76
C GLU A 128 -18.35 -5.71 12.29
N PRO A 129 -18.58 -5.09 13.47
CA PRO A 129 -17.70 -4.06 14.02
C PRO A 129 -16.22 -4.47 14.12
N ASP A 130 -15.95 -5.68 14.61
CA ASP A 130 -14.59 -6.20 14.76
C ASP A 130 -13.93 -6.46 13.39
N ASP A 131 -14.69 -6.94 12.40
CA ASP A 131 -14.20 -7.14 11.03
C ASP A 131 -13.90 -5.80 10.36
N LEU A 132 -14.73 -4.78 10.58
CA LEU A 132 -14.48 -3.43 10.09
C LEU A 132 -13.17 -2.87 10.66
N GLN A 133 -12.99 -2.94 11.99
CA GLN A 133 -11.76 -2.44 12.62
C GLN A 133 -10.52 -3.21 12.15
N TRP A 134 -10.65 -4.53 12.00
CA TRP A 134 -9.57 -5.36 11.46
C TRP A 134 -9.21 -4.93 10.03
N ARG A 135 -10.20 -4.69 9.17
CA ARG A 135 -9.99 -4.20 7.79
C ARG A 135 -9.38 -2.81 7.73
N ILE A 136 -9.77 -1.89 8.61
CA ILE A 136 -9.11 -0.58 8.70
C ILE A 136 -7.62 -0.80 8.94
N ASN A 137 -7.27 -1.59 9.96
CA ASN A 137 -5.88 -1.80 10.39
C ASN A 137 -5.03 -2.62 9.41
N HIS A 138 -5.63 -3.55 8.64
CA HIS A 138 -4.89 -4.49 7.79
C HIS A 138 -5.06 -4.25 6.29
N ILE A 139 -6.03 -3.41 5.88
CA ILE A 139 -6.26 -3.04 4.48
C ILE A 139 -6.07 -1.53 4.32
N LEU A 140 -6.86 -0.68 4.97
CA LEU A 140 -6.87 0.75 4.69
C LEU A 140 -5.56 1.45 5.07
N LEU A 141 -5.16 1.37 6.34
CA LEU A 141 -3.95 2.07 6.80
C LEU A 141 -2.69 1.55 6.07
N PRO A 142 -2.49 0.22 5.90
CA PRO A 142 -1.38 -0.30 5.11
C PRO A 142 -1.40 0.10 3.63
N LEU A 143 -2.59 0.19 3.03
CA LEU A 143 -2.71 0.66 1.64
C LEU A 143 -2.28 2.11 1.51
N PHE A 144 -2.73 2.97 2.42
CA PHE A 144 -2.37 4.38 2.43
C PHE A 144 -0.87 4.60 2.70
N SER A 145 -0.26 3.76 3.54
CA SER A 145 1.19 3.80 3.77
C SER A 145 2.01 3.32 2.57
N CYS A 146 1.38 2.67 1.58
CA CYS A 146 2.01 2.34 0.31
C CYS A 146 2.03 3.51 -0.69
N ILE A 147 1.55 4.70 -0.33
CA ILE A 147 1.72 5.91 -1.15
C ILE A 147 3.01 6.62 -0.70
N PRO A 148 4.05 6.77 -1.56
CA PRO A 148 5.36 7.29 -1.14
C PRO A 148 5.35 8.68 -0.49
N SER A 149 4.42 9.54 -0.90
CA SER A 149 4.24 10.89 -0.36
C SER A 149 3.49 10.91 0.99
N CYS A 150 2.95 9.77 1.45
CA CYS A 150 2.24 9.67 2.71
C CYS A 150 3.20 9.88 3.89
N LYS A 151 2.95 10.94 4.68
CA LYS A 151 3.68 11.24 5.91
C LYS A 151 2.89 10.99 7.18
N GLY A 152 1.56 10.93 7.06
CA GLY A 152 0.66 10.75 8.20
C GLY A 152 -0.60 9.99 7.82
N ILE A 153 -1.09 9.19 8.77
CA ILE A 153 -2.39 8.55 8.71
C ILE A 153 -3.07 8.73 10.06
N SER A 154 -4.23 9.38 10.08
CA SER A 154 -5.06 9.53 11.27
C SER A 154 -6.32 8.69 11.15
N SER A 155 -6.53 7.76 12.09
CA SER A 155 -7.81 7.07 12.26
C SER A 155 -8.59 7.75 13.39
N LEU A 156 -9.65 8.46 13.06
CA LEU A 156 -10.42 9.21 14.05
C LEU A 156 -11.35 8.27 14.84
N VAL A 157 -11.56 8.61 16.11
CA VAL A 157 -12.48 7.87 17.00
C VAL A 157 -13.93 8.31 16.77
N THR A 158 -14.13 9.59 16.42
CA THR A 158 -15.46 10.15 16.16
C THR A 158 -15.43 11.06 14.94
N ARG A 159 -16.57 11.21 14.26
CA ARG A 159 -16.70 12.13 13.13
C ARG A 159 -16.43 13.59 13.50
N GLU A 160 -16.80 13.99 14.71
CA GLU A 160 -16.64 15.37 15.19
C GLU A 160 -15.17 15.81 15.27
N GLN A 161 -14.22 14.88 15.37
CA GLN A 161 -12.80 15.20 15.35
C GLN A 161 -12.32 15.74 13.99
N ALA A 162 -13.07 15.52 12.90
CA ALA A 162 -12.77 16.08 11.59
C ALA A 162 -13.35 17.49 11.37
N ARG A 163 -14.08 18.06 12.34
CA ARG A 163 -14.66 19.41 12.25
C ARG A 163 -13.65 20.52 11.94
N PRO A 164 -12.39 20.49 12.43
CA PRO A 164 -11.39 21.48 12.05
C PRO A 164 -11.11 21.52 10.55
N LEU A 165 -11.29 20.40 9.83
CA LEU A 165 -11.01 20.32 8.38
C LEU A 165 -12.00 21.17 7.57
N GLU A 166 -13.29 21.19 7.92
CA GLU A 166 -14.33 21.92 7.17
C GLU A 166 -14.13 23.44 7.12
N ASN A 167 -13.41 24.01 8.10
CA ASN A 167 -13.21 25.45 8.24
C ASN A 167 -11.74 25.85 8.19
N SER A 168 -10.89 24.95 7.69
CA SER A 168 -9.45 25.15 7.63
C SER A 168 -9.01 25.81 6.34
N GLN A 169 -7.79 26.34 6.36
CA GLN A 169 -7.07 26.79 5.16
C GLN A 169 -6.31 25.63 4.49
N TYR A 170 -6.53 24.39 4.96
CA TYR A 170 -5.81 23.22 4.48
C TYR A 170 -6.24 22.83 3.07
N HIS A 171 -5.32 22.23 2.33
CA HIS A 171 -5.64 21.53 1.09
C HIS A 171 -6.33 20.21 1.45
N ILE A 172 -7.59 20.05 1.04
CA ILE A 172 -8.38 18.86 1.37
C ILE A 172 -8.76 18.13 0.09
N PHE A 173 -8.70 16.81 0.15
CA PHE A 173 -9.24 15.94 -0.88
C PHE A 173 -10.25 14.97 -0.26
N PRO A 174 -11.43 14.78 -0.85
CA PRO A 174 -11.96 15.50 -2.01
C PRO A 174 -12.34 16.95 -1.67
N ASP A 175 -12.29 17.82 -2.68
CA ASP A 175 -12.45 19.28 -2.54
C ASP A 175 -13.82 19.65 -1.90
N GLU A 176 -14.86 18.84 -2.13
CA GLU A 176 -16.23 19.04 -1.63
C GLU A 176 -16.50 18.43 -0.25
N PHE A 177 -15.47 17.94 0.45
CA PHE A 177 -15.67 17.27 1.73
C PHE A 177 -16.35 18.16 2.78
N THR A 178 -17.45 17.64 3.34
CA THR A 178 -18.06 18.14 4.58
C THR A 178 -18.53 16.96 5.45
N LEU A 179 -18.60 17.15 6.75
CA LEU A 179 -19.13 16.19 7.71
C LEU A 179 -20.61 15.86 7.45
N GLN A 180 -21.37 16.84 6.97
CA GLN A 180 -22.80 16.69 6.65
C GLN A 180 -23.01 15.96 5.33
N SER A 181 -22.23 16.32 4.31
CA SER A 181 -22.27 15.73 2.97
C SER A 181 -20.92 15.10 2.64
N PRO A 182 -20.64 13.89 3.17
CA PRO A 182 -19.42 13.16 2.82
C PRO A 182 -19.41 12.86 1.33
N ALA A 183 -18.25 13.02 0.72
CA ALA A 183 -18.06 12.77 -0.70
C ALA A 183 -18.41 11.33 -1.11
N MET A 184 -18.75 11.19 -2.38
CA MET A 184 -19.09 9.90 -2.94
C MET A 184 -17.82 9.03 -3.07
N PRO A 185 -17.94 7.69 -2.92
CA PRO A 185 -16.81 6.81 -3.18
C PRO A 185 -16.33 6.98 -4.61
N MET A 186 -15.02 7.18 -4.78
CA MET A 186 -14.41 7.29 -6.10
C MET A 186 -14.34 5.91 -6.76
N GLY A 187 -14.73 5.87 -8.02
CA GLY A 187 -14.81 4.66 -8.83
C GLY A 187 -13.91 4.72 -10.05
N PHE A 188 -14.28 3.89 -11.02
CA PHE A 188 -13.60 3.80 -12.30
C PHE A 188 -13.76 5.03 -13.20
N PRO A 189 -14.91 5.73 -13.23
CA PRO A 189 -15.03 6.95 -14.04
C PRO A 189 -13.96 7.99 -13.69
N GLU A 190 -13.68 8.17 -12.40
CA GLU A 190 -12.65 9.11 -11.92
C GLU A 190 -11.23 8.66 -12.32
N LEU A 191 -10.95 7.35 -12.28
CA LEU A 191 -9.66 6.82 -12.75
C LEU A 191 -9.48 7.00 -14.26
N ILE A 192 -10.51 6.71 -15.05
CA ILE A 192 -10.47 6.88 -16.51
C ILE A 192 -10.30 8.36 -16.86
N ALA A 193 -11.04 9.25 -16.18
CA ALA A 193 -10.89 10.70 -16.35
C ALA A 193 -9.45 11.16 -16.05
N ALA A 194 -8.89 10.77 -14.89
CA ALA A 194 -7.53 11.11 -14.52
C ALA A 194 -6.51 10.60 -15.54
N LYS A 195 -6.67 9.36 -16.03
CA LYS A 195 -5.78 8.82 -17.06
C LYS A 195 -5.90 9.55 -18.39
N ASN A 196 -7.12 9.92 -18.81
CA ASN A 196 -7.35 10.68 -20.04
C ASN A 196 -6.77 12.10 -19.97
N GLU A 197 -6.63 12.65 -18.77
CA GLU A 197 -5.88 13.90 -18.50
C GLU A 197 -4.36 13.70 -18.50
N GLY A 198 -3.87 12.49 -18.76
CA GLY A 198 -2.44 12.16 -18.77
C GLY A 198 -1.83 11.96 -17.39
N LYS A 199 -2.65 11.85 -16.33
CA LYS A 199 -2.14 11.58 -14.97
C LYS A 199 -1.71 10.10 -14.87
N SER A 200 -0.54 9.87 -14.28
CA SER A 200 -0.15 8.52 -13.84
C SER A 200 -1.05 8.09 -12.69
N LEU A 201 -1.35 6.80 -12.59
CA LEU A 201 -2.06 6.22 -11.43
C LEU A 201 -1.24 5.12 -10.75
N ALA A 202 -0.07 4.78 -11.30
CA ALA A 202 0.85 3.80 -10.75
C ALA A 202 1.63 4.39 -9.56
N HIS A 203 0.96 4.58 -8.42
CA HIS A 203 1.54 5.25 -7.25
C HIS A 203 1.76 4.33 -6.04
N ILE A 204 1.31 3.07 -6.09
CA ILE A 204 1.45 2.13 -4.97
C ILE A 204 2.86 1.54 -4.95
N GLN A 205 3.57 1.76 -3.85
CA GLN A 205 4.89 1.22 -3.59
C GLN A 205 4.98 0.75 -2.13
N ALA A 206 5.49 -0.46 -1.93
CA ALA A 206 5.68 -0.96 -0.59
C ALA A 206 6.73 -0.14 0.18
N PRO A 207 6.50 0.13 1.47
CA PRO A 207 7.50 0.65 2.39
C PRO A 207 8.81 -0.15 2.38
N ARG A 208 9.93 0.52 2.66
CA ARG A 208 11.27 -0.07 2.58
C ARG A 208 11.45 -1.31 3.46
N ASN A 209 10.87 -1.33 4.66
CA ASN A 209 10.92 -2.49 5.55
C ASN A 209 10.21 -3.71 4.94
N ALA A 210 9.05 -3.52 4.30
CA ALA A 210 8.33 -4.60 3.61
C ALA A 210 9.14 -5.13 2.42
N LEU A 211 9.76 -4.23 1.64
CA LEU A 211 10.69 -4.61 0.58
C LEU A 211 11.84 -5.47 1.12
N ASN A 212 12.47 -5.05 2.22
CA ASN A 212 13.58 -5.79 2.83
C ASN A 212 13.15 -7.20 3.31
N LEU A 213 11.94 -7.34 3.87
CA LEU A 213 11.40 -8.64 4.28
C LEU A 213 11.22 -9.58 3.08
N VAL A 214 10.64 -9.06 2.00
CA VAL A 214 10.47 -9.82 0.75
C VAL A 214 11.82 -10.16 0.12
N ASP A 215 12.74 -9.20 0.05
CA ASP A 215 14.07 -9.41 -0.53
C ASP A 215 14.84 -10.48 0.26
N SER A 216 14.76 -10.45 1.60
CA SER A 216 15.33 -11.50 2.45
C SER A 216 14.68 -12.87 2.21
N PHE A 217 13.36 -12.92 2.08
CA PHE A 217 12.63 -14.15 1.77
C PHE A 217 13.07 -14.69 0.40
N LEU A 218 13.01 -13.88 -0.66
CA LEU A 218 13.37 -14.29 -2.02
C LEU A 218 14.85 -14.68 -2.14
N SER A 219 15.76 -14.03 -1.42
CA SER A 219 17.18 -14.45 -1.40
C SER A 219 17.38 -15.89 -0.92
N SER A 220 16.48 -16.39 -0.07
CA SER A 220 16.53 -17.76 0.47
C SER A 220 15.91 -18.81 -0.47
N TYR A 221 14.97 -18.40 -1.34
CA TYR A 221 14.17 -19.33 -2.14
C TYR A 221 14.31 -19.16 -3.66
N ALA A 222 14.32 -17.92 -4.15
CA ALA A 222 14.32 -17.61 -5.58
C ALA A 222 15.68 -17.87 -6.24
N LYS A 223 16.79 -17.51 -5.56
CA LYS A 223 18.13 -17.48 -6.19
C LYS A 223 18.07 -16.66 -7.49
N ASP A 224 18.25 -17.30 -8.65
CA ASP A 224 18.19 -16.69 -9.99
C ASP A 224 16.85 -16.94 -10.71
N LYS A 225 15.87 -17.56 -10.04
CA LYS A 225 14.57 -17.89 -10.64
C LYS A 225 13.67 -16.66 -10.74
N LYS A 226 12.91 -16.57 -11.83
CA LYS A 226 11.83 -15.60 -12.04
C LYS A 226 10.65 -15.94 -11.14
N VAL A 227 10.30 -15.04 -10.24
CA VAL A 227 9.22 -15.24 -9.28
C VAL A 227 7.85 -15.08 -9.95
N ILE A 228 7.02 -16.11 -9.88
CA ILE A 228 5.61 -16.05 -10.28
C ILE A 228 4.76 -16.13 -9.03
N THR A 229 3.87 -15.17 -8.80
CA THR A 229 2.93 -15.25 -7.67
C THR A 229 1.54 -15.64 -8.15
N ILE A 230 0.83 -16.44 -7.36
CA ILE A 230 -0.57 -16.77 -7.62
C ILE A 230 -1.38 -16.32 -6.40
N THR A 231 -2.17 -15.26 -6.57
CA THR A 231 -3.12 -14.81 -5.55
C THR A 231 -4.37 -15.66 -5.65
N PHE A 232 -4.44 -16.62 -4.73
CA PHE A 232 -5.35 -17.76 -4.74
C PHE A 232 -6.56 -17.46 -3.85
N ARG A 233 -7.77 -17.62 -4.40
CA ARG A 233 -9.02 -17.33 -3.68
C ARG A 233 -9.65 -18.60 -3.13
N GLU A 234 -9.94 -18.60 -1.83
CA GLU A 234 -10.44 -19.71 -1.01
C GLU A 234 -11.56 -19.22 -0.07
N TYR A 235 -12.49 -18.44 -0.61
CA TYR A 235 -13.53 -17.81 0.17
C TYR A 235 -14.67 -18.78 0.44
N ASN A 236 -15.17 -18.80 1.68
CA ASN A 236 -16.26 -19.70 2.06
C ASN A 236 -17.60 -19.28 1.42
N SER A 237 -17.81 -17.99 1.20
CA SER A 237 -18.97 -17.48 0.45
C SER A 237 -18.60 -17.24 -1.01
N HIS A 238 -19.59 -17.39 -1.90
CA HIS A 238 -19.38 -17.28 -3.36
C HIS A 238 -18.27 -18.22 -3.88
N GLN A 239 -18.35 -19.51 -3.52
CA GLN A 239 -17.35 -20.52 -3.86
C GLN A 239 -17.17 -20.72 -5.37
N GLN A 240 -18.19 -20.42 -6.18
CA GLN A 240 -18.12 -20.44 -7.64
C GLN A 240 -17.11 -19.45 -8.24
N ARG A 241 -16.56 -18.55 -7.40
CA ARG A 241 -15.48 -17.64 -7.77
C ARG A 241 -14.12 -18.10 -7.22
N ASN A 242 -14.01 -19.22 -6.51
CA ASN A 242 -12.72 -19.66 -5.95
C ASN A 242 -11.79 -20.17 -7.04
N SER A 243 -10.49 -20.11 -6.72
CA SER A 243 -9.44 -20.61 -7.60
C SER A 243 -9.49 -22.14 -7.73
N ASN A 244 -9.24 -22.68 -8.93
CA ASN A 244 -9.25 -24.11 -9.21
C ASN A 244 -7.87 -24.72 -8.96
N ALA A 245 -7.68 -25.34 -7.79
CA ALA A 245 -6.40 -25.90 -7.37
C ALA A 245 -5.83 -26.96 -8.33
N ASN A 246 -6.69 -27.76 -8.96
CA ASN A 246 -6.25 -28.82 -9.88
C ASN A 246 -5.67 -28.27 -11.18
N GLU A 247 -6.33 -27.28 -11.76
CA GLU A 247 -5.85 -26.62 -12.99
C GLU A 247 -4.53 -25.87 -12.73
N TRP A 248 -4.44 -25.19 -11.58
CA TRP A 248 -3.20 -24.54 -11.15
C TRP A 248 -2.07 -25.55 -10.92
N ARG A 249 -2.32 -26.67 -10.23
CA ARG A 249 -1.30 -27.72 -10.04
C ARG A 249 -0.74 -28.18 -11.39
N HIS A 250 -1.60 -28.47 -12.36
CA HIS A 250 -1.16 -28.93 -13.68
C HIS A 250 -0.34 -27.90 -14.44
N PHE A 251 -0.71 -26.62 -14.37
CA PHE A 251 0.10 -25.55 -14.94
C PHE A 251 1.46 -25.45 -14.25
N LEU A 252 1.48 -25.50 -12.91
CA LEU A 252 2.72 -25.39 -12.15
C LEU A 252 3.68 -26.56 -12.40
N GLU A 253 3.15 -27.77 -12.58
CA GLU A 253 3.92 -28.97 -12.98
C GLU A 253 4.59 -28.81 -14.36
N SER A 254 4.03 -27.94 -15.22
CA SER A 254 4.55 -27.69 -16.57
C SER A 254 5.61 -26.58 -16.64
N LEU A 255 5.78 -25.80 -15.57
CA LEU A 255 6.73 -24.68 -15.56
C LEU A 255 8.17 -25.20 -15.60
N SER A 256 9.02 -24.52 -16.38
CA SER A 256 10.46 -24.78 -16.38
C SER A 256 11.10 -24.37 -15.06
N ASP A 257 12.28 -24.93 -14.79
CA ASP A 257 13.04 -24.67 -13.56
C ASP A 257 13.49 -23.20 -13.38
N GLU A 258 13.38 -22.38 -14.43
CA GLU A 258 13.69 -20.94 -14.37
C GLU A 258 12.66 -20.16 -13.53
N TYR A 259 11.47 -20.73 -13.28
CA TYR A 259 10.40 -20.06 -12.53
C TYR A 259 10.33 -20.57 -11.10
N LEU A 260 10.00 -19.67 -10.17
CA LEU A 260 9.63 -20.00 -8.80
C LEU A 260 8.16 -19.60 -8.56
N PRO A 261 7.22 -20.55 -8.53
CA PRO A 261 5.85 -20.26 -8.16
C PRO A 261 5.71 -20.06 -6.63
N ILE A 262 4.98 -19.02 -6.25
CA ILE A 262 4.64 -18.70 -4.86
C ILE A 262 3.13 -18.52 -4.74
N ILE A 263 2.49 -19.31 -3.87
CA ILE A 263 1.06 -19.21 -3.62
C ILE A 263 0.80 -18.21 -2.48
N ILE A 264 -0.03 -17.20 -2.78
CA ILE A 264 -0.52 -16.22 -1.81
C ILE A 264 -1.99 -16.57 -1.55
N ARG A 265 -2.26 -17.10 -0.36
CA ARG A 265 -3.60 -17.55 0.03
C ARG A 265 -4.48 -16.40 0.51
N ASP A 266 -5.78 -16.67 0.57
CA ASP A 266 -6.74 -15.78 1.23
C ASP A 266 -6.34 -15.53 2.70
N THR A 267 -6.60 -14.32 3.20
CA THR A 267 -6.11 -13.90 4.53
C THR A 267 -6.58 -14.83 5.65
N TYR A 268 -7.84 -15.24 5.65
CA TYR A 268 -8.39 -16.13 6.68
C TYR A 268 -7.98 -17.61 6.52
N LYS A 269 -7.26 -17.96 5.44
CA LYS A 269 -6.71 -19.29 5.20
C LYS A 269 -5.20 -19.37 5.41
N ALA A 270 -4.54 -18.22 5.60
CA ALA A 270 -3.09 -18.09 5.68
C ALA A 270 -2.39 -19.01 6.71
N THR A 271 -3.08 -19.37 7.79
CA THR A 271 -2.55 -20.20 8.88
C THR A 271 -3.07 -21.65 8.87
N SER A 272 -3.99 -21.96 7.97
CA SER A 272 -4.51 -23.32 7.79
C SER A 272 -3.65 -24.11 6.80
N PRO A 273 -3.70 -25.45 6.77
CA PRO A 273 -3.08 -26.21 5.67
C PRO A 273 -3.62 -25.78 4.31
N ILE A 274 -2.75 -25.79 3.29
CA ILE A 274 -3.19 -25.65 1.89
C ILE A 274 -3.79 -26.98 1.42
N CYS A 275 -4.59 -26.95 0.36
CA CYS A 275 -5.13 -28.18 -0.23
C CYS A 275 -4.01 -29.08 -0.78
N ASP A 276 -4.28 -30.39 -0.85
CA ASP A 276 -3.28 -31.41 -1.21
C ASP A 276 -2.68 -31.16 -2.59
N GLU A 277 -3.47 -30.65 -3.54
CA GLU A 277 -3.02 -30.32 -4.89
C GLU A 277 -1.87 -29.30 -4.91
N LEU A 278 -1.81 -28.42 -3.90
CA LEU A 278 -0.84 -27.34 -3.84
C LEU A 278 0.15 -27.48 -2.67
N ALA A 279 0.12 -28.60 -1.94
CA ALA A 279 0.94 -28.81 -0.74
C ALA A 279 2.46 -28.77 -1.00
N GLY A 280 2.90 -29.08 -2.22
CA GLY A 280 4.30 -29.07 -2.62
C GLY A 280 4.85 -27.69 -3.03
N TYR A 281 4.00 -26.66 -3.14
CA TYR A 281 4.43 -25.34 -3.61
C TYR A 281 4.73 -24.37 -2.48
N LEU A 282 5.70 -23.48 -2.72
CA LEU A 282 6.10 -22.47 -1.76
C LEU A 282 4.94 -21.52 -1.48
N GLN A 283 4.67 -21.29 -0.20
CA GLN A 283 3.70 -20.32 0.27
C GLN A 283 4.41 -19.16 0.94
N PHE A 284 3.77 -17.99 0.95
CA PHE A 284 4.24 -16.88 1.76
C PHE A 284 3.11 -16.26 2.61
N PRO A 285 2.77 -16.89 3.76
CA PRO A 285 1.65 -16.46 4.60
C PRO A 285 1.71 -15.00 5.06
N MET A 286 2.91 -14.42 5.17
CA MET A 286 3.08 -13.00 5.49
C MET A 286 2.42 -12.10 4.44
N ALA A 287 2.57 -12.42 3.14
CA ALA A 287 1.87 -11.74 2.07
C ALA A 287 0.36 -12.04 2.04
N SER A 288 -0.14 -13.00 2.83
CA SER A 288 -1.58 -13.22 3.01
C SER A 288 -2.19 -12.29 4.05
N ILE A 289 -1.42 -11.89 5.07
CA ILE A 289 -1.90 -11.14 6.25
C ILE A 289 -1.47 -9.66 6.26
N ASP A 290 -0.31 -9.34 5.68
CA ASP A 290 0.25 -7.99 5.63
C ASP A 290 0.22 -7.45 4.19
N LEU A 291 -0.57 -6.40 3.99
CA LEU A 291 -0.75 -5.79 2.68
C LEU A 291 0.55 -5.17 2.15
N THR A 292 1.37 -4.55 3.01
CA THR A 292 2.63 -3.94 2.56
C THR A 292 3.61 -4.98 2.06
N VAL A 293 3.68 -6.14 2.74
CA VAL A 293 4.49 -7.29 2.30
C VAL A 293 3.93 -7.90 1.01
N ARG A 294 2.61 -7.96 0.86
CA ARG A 294 1.97 -8.40 -0.39
C ARG A 294 2.35 -7.49 -1.57
N VAL A 295 2.24 -6.18 -1.40
CA VAL A 295 2.63 -5.20 -2.43
C VAL A 295 4.13 -5.35 -2.76
N ALA A 296 4.98 -5.52 -1.75
CA ALA A 296 6.41 -5.74 -1.95
C ALA A 296 6.67 -7.00 -2.77
N LEU A 297 5.97 -8.11 -2.49
CA LEU A 297 6.09 -9.34 -3.26
C LEU A 297 5.61 -9.14 -4.71
N TYR A 298 4.49 -8.44 -4.91
CA TYR A 298 4.01 -8.13 -6.26
C TYR A 298 4.99 -7.27 -7.06
N GLN A 299 5.67 -6.33 -6.41
CA GLN A 299 6.73 -5.49 -7.03
C GLN A 299 7.97 -6.29 -7.43
N ARG A 300 8.24 -7.42 -6.77
CA ARG A 300 9.39 -8.27 -7.05
C ARG A 300 9.08 -9.43 -8.00
N ALA A 301 7.79 -9.73 -8.20
CA ALA A 301 7.37 -10.79 -9.07
C ALA A 301 7.68 -10.45 -10.54
N PHE A 302 8.16 -11.45 -11.28
CA PHE A 302 8.21 -11.43 -12.73
C PHE A 302 6.79 -11.38 -13.32
N LEU A 303 5.86 -12.11 -12.70
CA LEU A 303 4.45 -12.16 -13.10
C LEU A 303 3.54 -12.43 -11.90
N ASN A 304 2.44 -11.69 -11.82
CA ASN A 304 1.39 -11.90 -10.83
C ASN A 304 0.12 -12.47 -11.47
N PHE A 305 -0.28 -13.67 -11.09
CA PHE A 305 -1.56 -14.25 -11.49
C PHE A 305 -2.63 -14.02 -10.43
N SER A 306 -3.86 -13.77 -10.87
CA SER A 306 -5.04 -13.91 -10.01
C SER A 306 -6.31 -14.09 -10.82
N ILE A 307 -7.40 -14.32 -10.11
CA ILE A 307 -8.76 -14.09 -10.56
C ILE A 307 -9.24 -12.74 -9.97
N PRO A 308 -10.47 -12.25 -10.26
CA PRO A 308 -10.90 -10.95 -9.78
C PRO A 308 -11.12 -10.99 -8.26
N THR A 309 -10.18 -10.41 -7.52
CA THR A 309 -10.19 -10.25 -6.06
C THR A 309 -9.81 -8.82 -5.69
N GLY A 310 -10.11 -8.41 -4.46
CA GLY A 310 -9.66 -7.10 -3.96
C GLY A 310 -8.14 -6.91 -4.09
N PRO A 311 -7.31 -7.87 -3.62
CA PRO A 311 -5.86 -7.76 -3.74
C PRO A 311 -5.33 -7.71 -5.17
N ALA A 312 -5.96 -8.41 -6.12
CA ALA A 312 -5.57 -8.37 -7.53
C ALA A 312 -5.76 -6.99 -8.15
N TYR A 313 -6.66 -6.18 -7.58
CA TYR A 313 -6.89 -4.83 -8.07
C TYR A 313 -5.68 -3.91 -7.88
N LEU A 314 -4.83 -4.18 -6.88
CA LEU A 314 -3.60 -3.43 -6.64
C LEU A 314 -2.62 -3.51 -7.81
N PHE A 315 -2.67 -4.56 -8.63
CA PHE A 315 -1.73 -4.75 -9.73
C PHE A 315 -1.69 -3.55 -10.67
N TYR A 316 -2.84 -2.96 -10.95
CA TYR A 316 -2.95 -1.83 -11.88
C TYR A 316 -2.27 -0.57 -11.37
N PHE A 317 -2.01 -0.45 -10.07
CA PHE A 317 -1.52 0.79 -9.47
C PHE A 317 -0.11 0.66 -8.89
N ILE A 318 0.51 -0.51 -9.04
CA ILE A 318 1.91 -0.74 -8.69
C ILE A 318 2.77 -0.44 -9.94
N PRO A 319 3.79 0.43 -9.85
CA PRO A 319 4.70 0.72 -10.96
C PRO A 319 5.30 -0.56 -11.57
N ASN A 320 5.24 -0.66 -12.90
CA ASN A 320 5.82 -1.77 -13.68
C ASN A 320 5.34 -3.17 -13.25
N CYS A 321 4.19 -3.28 -12.59
CA CYS A 321 3.62 -4.55 -12.18
C CYS A 321 3.06 -5.31 -13.38
N SER A 322 3.65 -6.47 -13.66
CA SER A 322 3.17 -7.43 -14.66
C SER A 322 2.14 -8.36 -14.04
N ASN A 323 0.99 -8.53 -14.68
CA ASN A 323 -0.06 -9.38 -14.14
C ASN A 323 -0.96 -9.99 -15.23
N ILE A 324 -1.55 -11.13 -14.88
CA ILE A 324 -2.68 -11.73 -15.59
C ILE A 324 -3.82 -11.91 -14.60
N VAL A 325 -4.96 -11.30 -14.92
CA VAL A 325 -6.21 -11.49 -14.18
C VAL A 325 -7.21 -12.22 -15.07
N PHE A 326 -7.55 -13.46 -14.71
CA PHE A 326 -8.61 -14.19 -15.40
C PHE A 326 -9.96 -13.59 -15.04
N ARG A 327 -10.84 -13.39 -16.02
CA ARG A 327 -12.17 -12.83 -15.79
C ARG A 327 -13.19 -13.55 -16.64
N GLU A 328 -14.29 -13.94 -16.01
CA GLU A 328 -15.47 -14.48 -16.66
C GLU A 328 -16.71 -13.72 -16.21
N PHE A 329 -17.64 -13.49 -17.14
CA PHE A 329 -18.96 -13.00 -16.78
C PHE A 329 -19.86 -14.15 -16.36
N ASN A 330 -20.49 -13.96 -15.21
CA ASN A 330 -21.55 -14.85 -14.74
C ASN A 330 -22.76 -14.00 -14.39
N ASN A 331 -23.71 -13.91 -15.32
CA ASN A 331 -24.95 -13.14 -15.15
C ASN A 331 -25.90 -13.73 -14.10
N ALA A 332 -25.68 -14.97 -13.65
CA ALA A 332 -26.40 -15.53 -12.51
C ALA A 332 -25.88 -15.01 -11.15
N HIS A 333 -24.77 -14.26 -11.15
CA HIS A 333 -24.16 -13.74 -9.93
C HIS A 333 -23.86 -12.24 -10.06
N PHE A 334 -24.52 -11.42 -9.23
CA PHE A 334 -24.52 -9.95 -9.38
C PHE A 334 -23.13 -9.31 -9.43
N ALA A 335 -22.15 -9.81 -8.66
CA ALA A 335 -20.81 -9.21 -8.58
C ALA A 335 -19.92 -9.49 -9.81
N THR A 336 -20.34 -10.45 -10.64
CA THR A 336 -19.60 -10.92 -11.83
C THR A 336 -20.47 -10.84 -13.08
N SER A 337 -21.67 -10.23 -12.99
CA SER A 337 -22.50 -9.99 -14.15
C SER A 337 -21.86 -8.95 -15.04
N GLU A 338 -22.12 -9.04 -16.33
CA GLU A 338 -21.63 -8.10 -17.33
C GLU A 338 -22.03 -6.66 -16.95
N THR A 339 -23.28 -6.43 -16.56
CA THR A 339 -23.76 -5.10 -16.14
C THR A 339 -22.95 -4.51 -14.99
N THR A 340 -22.62 -5.30 -13.97
CA THR A 340 -21.86 -4.81 -12.82
C THR A 340 -20.40 -4.59 -13.17
N VAL A 341 -19.82 -5.51 -13.93
CA VAL A 341 -18.39 -5.47 -14.27
C VAL A 341 -18.08 -4.38 -15.31
N SER A 342 -18.97 -4.13 -16.27
CA SER A 342 -18.84 -3.03 -17.24
C SER A 342 -18.98 -1.65 -16.59
N LYS A 343 -19.82 -1.50 -15.55
CA LYS A 343 -19.80 -0.29 -14.70
C LYS A 343 -18.47 -0.09 -13.99
N GLY A 344 -17.74 -1.19 -13.80
CA GLY A 344 -16.39 -1.20 -13.27
C GLY A 344 -15.28 -0.92 -14.30
N GLY A 345 -15.62 -0.47 -15.51
CA GLY A 345 -14.62 -0.18 -16.55
C GLY A 345 -13.95 -1.42 -17.16
N TYR A 346 -14.59 -2.59 -17.06
CA TYR A 346 -14.11 -3.83 -17.69
C TYR A 346 -15.12 -4.28 -18.75
N PHE A 347 -14.71 -4.25 -20.00
CA PHE A 347 -15.52 -4.65 -21.14
C PHE A 347 -14.99 -5.94 -21.75
N LYS A 348 -15.89 -6.85 -22.14
CA LYS A 348 -15.52 -8.18 -22.63
C LYS A 348 -14.53 -8.08 -23.79
N ASP A 349 -13.51 -8.93 -23.77
CA ASP A 349 -12.47 -9.02 -24.80
C ASP A 349 -11.60 -7.76 -24.92
N GLU A 350 -11.75 -6.79 -24.01
CA GLU A 350 -10.97 -5.57 -23.92
C GLU A 350 -10.04 -5.56 -22.70
N GLN A 351 -9.01 -4.72 -22.76
CA GLN A 351 -8.14 -4.44 -21.63
C GLN A 351 -8.64 -3.19 -20.90
N PRO A 352 -8.60 -3.15 -19.56
CA PRO A 352 -9.15 -2.03 -18.81
C PRO A 352 -8.42 -0.73 -19.17
N GLU A 353 -9.20 0.32 -19.46
CA GLU A 353 -8.65 1.61 -19.90
C GLU A 353 -7.67 2.19 -18.91
N PHE A 354 -7.87 1.99 -17.60
CA PHE A 354 -7.00 2.49 -16.54
C PHE A 354 -5.70 1.69 -16.31
N ARG A 355 -5.43 0.62 -17.09
CA ARG A 355 -4.16 -0.13 -16.98
C ARG A 355 -2.94 0.75 -17.27
N GLN A 356 -1.81 0.45 -16.67
CA GLN A 356 -0.61 1.30 -16.73
C GLN A 356 0.42 0.82 -17.76
N ASN A 357 0.37 -0.44 -18.19
CA ASN A 357 1.26 -0.99 -19.23
C ASN A 357 0.63 -2.19 -19.96
N SER A 358 1.25 -2.63 -21.05
CA SER A 358 0.82 -3.76 -21.89
C SER A 358 0.81 -5.11 -21.16
N LYS A 359 1.72 -5.28 -20.20
CA LYS A 359 1.89 -6.49 -19.36
C LYS A 359 0.87 -6.61 -18.22
N GLN A 360 -0.10 -5.69 -18.14
CA GLN A 360 -1.30 -5.83 -17.31
C GLN A 360 -2.43 -6.37 -18.17
N ILE A 361 -2.67 -7.67 -18.03
CA ILE A 361 -3.51 -8.44 -18.95
C ILE A 361 -4.75 -8.93 -18.19
N VAL A 362 -5.93 -8.53 -18.66
CA VAL A 362 -7.16 -9.25 -18.37
C VAL A 362 -7.30 -10.36 -19.41
N PHE A 363 -7.33 -11.61 -18.95
CA PHE A 363 -7.63 -12.76 -19.81
C PHE A 363 -9.10 -13.13 -19.65
N TRP A 364 -9.88 -12.98 -20.73
CA TRP A 364 -11.31 -13.26 -20.72
C TRP A 364 -11.58 -14.75 -20.87
N GLY A 365 -11.86 -15.41 -19.75
CA GLY A 365 -12.10 -16.84 -19.68
C GLY A 365 -11.94 -17.40 -18.27
N GLN A 366 -12.30 -18.67 -18.12
CA GLN A 366 -12.07 -19.42 -16.89
C GLN A 366 -10.59 -19.75 -16.72
N GLU A 367 -10.13 -19.86 -15.48
CA GLU A 367 -8.81 -20.38 -15.11
C GLU A 367 -8.75 -21.92 -15.23
N ASN A 368 -8.86 -22.42 -16.46
CA ASN A 368 -8.51 -23.79 -16.81
C ASN A 368 -7.09 -23.86 -17.38
N LEU A 369 -6.49 -25.05 -17.41
CA LEU A 369 -5.10 -25.28 -17.81
C LEU A 369 -4.77 -24.67 -19.18
N ALA A 370 -5.65 -24.87 -20.17
CA ALA A 370 -5.45 -24.35 -21.52
C ALA A 370 -5.38 -22.81 -21.53
N ASN A 371 -6.31 -22.16 -20.82
CA ASN A 371 -6.34 -20.70 -20.71
C ASN A 371 -5.16 -20.16 -19.89
N ILE A 372 -4.76 -20.85 -18.82
CA ILE A 372 -3.61 -20.46 -18.01
C ILE A 372 -2.34 -20.49 -18.86
N HIS A 373 -2.09 -21.59 -19.58
CA HIS A 373 -0.98 -21.69 -20.51
C HIS A 373 -1.00 -20.63 -21.60
N GLN A 374 -2.15 -20.45 -22.25
CA GLN A 374 -2.29 -19.47 -23.33
C GLN A 374 -2.01 -18.05 -22.82
N SER A 375 -2.55 -17.68 -21.66
CA SER A 375 -2.32 -16.37 -21.06
C SER A 375 -0.85 -16.14 -20.72
N PHE A 376 -0.15 -17.17 -20.23
CA PHE A 376 1.27 -17.10 -19.94
C PHE A 376 2.11 -16.89 -21.20
N LEU A 377 1.80 -17.62 -22.29
CA LEU A 377 2.48 -17.44 -23.58
C LEU A 377 2.24 -16.03 -24.17
N ILE A 378 1.04 -15.48 -24.04
CA ILE A 378 0.75 -14.10 -24.44
C ILE A 378 1.65 -13.14 -23.66
N PHE A 379 1.74 -13.31 -22.34
CA PHE A 379 2.59 -12.47 -21.50
C PHE A 379 4.08 -12.58 -21.86
N LEU A 380 4.60 -13.79 -22.12
CA LEU A 380 5.99 -13.96 -22.55
C LEU A 380 6.27 -13.22 -23.87
N LYS A 381 5.32 -13.26 -24.82
CA LYS A 381 5.43 -12.50 -26.06
C LYS A 381 5.43 -10.98 -25.82
N GLU A 382 4.63 -10.48 -24.89
CA GLU A 382 4.67 -9.05 -24.50
C GLU A 382 6.04 -8.67 -23.91
N CYS A 383 6.68 -9.57 -23.15
CA CYS A 383 8.02 -9.33 -22.61
C CYS A 383 9.12 -9.29 -23.68
N GLU A 384 8.91 -9.91 -24.84
CA GLU A 384 9.87 -9.87 -25.96
C GLU A 384 9.80 -8.56 -26.76
N ASN A 385 8.70 -7.80 -26.63
CA ASN A 385 8.47 -6.57 -27.38
C ASN A 385 8.89 -5.29 -26.62
N ASP A 386 9.20 -5.41 -25.33
CA ASP A 386 9.73 -4.35 -24.45
C ASP A 386 11.26 -4.38 -24.40
#